data_AF-A0A916GHM2-F1
#
_entry.id   AF-A0A916GHM2-F1
#
_cell.length_a   1.000
_cell.length_b   1.000
_cell.length_c   1.000
_cell.angle_alpha   90.00
_cell.angle_beta   90.00
_cell.angle_gamma   90.00
#
_symmetry.space_group_name_H-M   'P 1'
#
loop_
_entity.id
_entity.type
_entity.pdbx_description
1 polymer ?
#
loop_
_entity_poly.entity_id
_entity_poly.type
_entity_poly.pdbx_seq_one_letter_code
_entity_poly.pdbx_strand_id
1 'polypeptide(L)'
;MCRTIRFLVLLAAILPQVAAAGWREPREALDQRHTVGMFRIHYTATGADAFVGAAGGEGAAGLALRLGEQLERGHRFYAEVLGLTPPPANPRYRSLLAVDVHVLAMEGKKGSTGDEPIVYRYRHFPDRGPAITISISSRWAPGNLTPEHEVFHAYQYGYSFFKNPWFLEGMANALEAAFRPRRDSGEPLPQDGPALQRLLGRSYGAGAFWYRLMGLCDPGCAWSAEDGGASRGRCGVRFVRPFLEALQAADRAAAQARGIDPAGWPESEQRSERNNPWLLDSLAATVARHCAVEANAELGMFLEALKAVRRSLP
;
A
#
# COMPACT_ATOMS: atom_id res chain seq x y z
N MET A 1 62.01 35.01 -42.24
CA MET A 1 61.82 33.74 -41.53
C MET A 1 61.21 34.03 -40.17
N CYS A 2 59.91 33.78 -39.97
CA CYS A 2 59.30 33.71 -38.64
C CYS A 2 58.02 32.87 -38.78
N ARG A 3 58.05 31.61 -38.31
CA ARG A 3 56.90 30.69 -38.32
C ARG A 3 56.27 30.72 -36.93
N THR A 4 55.04 31.19 -36.84
CA THR A 4 54.23 31.14 -35.61
C THR A 4 53.49 29.81 -35.59
N ILE A 5 53.81 28.93 -34.63
CA ILE A 5 53.08 27.68 -34.36
C ILE A 5 51.94 28.01 -33.39
N ARG A 6 50.69 27.82 -33.82
CA ARG A 6 49.52 27.83 -32.93
C ARG A 6 49.29 26.41 -32.41
N PHE A 7 49.48 26.21 -31.11
CA PHE A 7 48.97 25.03 -30.41
C PHE A 7 47.48 25.21 -30.14
N LEU A 8 46.65 24.32 -30.68
CA LEU A 8 45.25 24.18 -30.30
C LEU A 8 45.20 23.11 -29.20
N VAL A 9 45.01 23.54 -27.94
CA VAL A 9 44.75 22.62 -26.82
C VAL A 9 43.25 22.34 -26.81
N LEU A 10 42.86 21.11 -27.15
CA LEU A 10 41.49 20.63 -27.00
C LEU A 10 41.33 20.11 -25.56
N LEU A 11 40.74 20.92 -24.68
CA LEU A 11 40.29 20.44 -23.37
C LEU A 11 39.01 19.61 -23.57
N ALA A 12 39.12 18.29 -23.59
CA ALA A 12 37.98 17.40 -23.43
C ALA A 12 37.56 17.41 -21.95
N ALA A 13 36.45 18.07 -21.65
CA ALA A 13 35.82 17.97 -20.34
C ALA A 13 35.25 16.56 -20.16
N ILE A 14 35.94 15.73 -19.37
CA ILE A 14 35.41 14.45 -18.90
C ILE A 14 34.45 14.78 -17.76
N LEU A 15 33.17 14.94 -18.09
CA LEU A 15 32.11 14.91 -17.09
C LEU A 15 31.95 13.46 -16.61
N PRO A 16 32.00 13.19 -15.29
CA PRO A 16 31.68 11.86 -14.79
C PRO A 16 30.19 11.61 -15.03
N GLN A 17 29.88 10.69 -15.95
CA GLN A 17 28.58 10.05 -16.00
C GLN A 17 28.42 9.23 -14.73
N VAL A 18 27.77 9.80 -13.72
CA VAL A 18 27.16 9.00 -12.66
C VAL A 18 26.05 8.23 -13.34
N ALA A 19 26.34 7.00 -13.77
CA ALA A 19 25.30 6.08 -14.18
C ALA A 19 24.33 5.97 -13.00
N ALA A 20 23.09 6.41 -13.19
CA ALA A 20 22.03 6.10 -12.25
C ALA A 20 21.95 4.57 -12.20
N ALA A 21 22.56 3.95 -11.18
CA ALA A 21 22.40 2.54 -10.91
C ALA A 21 20.88 2.30 -10.84
N GLY A 22 20.34 1.63 -11.85
CA GLY A 22 18.91 1.54 -12.05
C GLY A 22 18.31 0.74 -10.90
N TRP A 23 17.25 1.26 -10.26
CA TRP A 23 16.53 0.54 -9.20
C TRP A 23 16.06 -0.86 -9.63
N ARG A 24 15.97 -1.14 -10.94
CA ARG A 24 15.66 -2.44 -11.52
C ARG A 24 16.80 -3.45 -11.41
N GLU A 25 18.04 -3.00 -11.56
CA GLU A 25 19.20 -3.89 -11.63
C GLU A 25 19.32 -4.85 -10.42
N PRO A 26 19.26 -4.39 -9.16
CA PRO A 26 19.36 -5.30 -8.02
C PRO A 26 18.19 -6.30 -7.98
N ARG A 27 16.99 -5.92 -8.43
CA ARG A 27 15.81 -6.80 -8.51
C ARG A 27 15.98 -7.89 -9.58
N GLU A 28 16.49 -7.51 -10.75
CA GLU A 28 16.70 -8.43 -11.86
C GLU A 28 17.89 -9.38 -11.65
N ALA A 29 18.79 -9.04 -10.72
CA ALA A 29 19.94 -9.85 -10.34
C ALA A 29 19.64 -10.94 -9.29
N LEU A 30 18.49 -10.90 -8.63
CA LEU A 30 18.09 -11.93 -7.66
C LEU A 30 18.02 -13.31 -8.35
N ASP A 31 18.61 -14.32 -7.70
CA ASP A 31 18.93 -15.61 -8.31
C ASP A 31 18.13 -16.79 -7.75
N GLN A 32 17.33 -16.56 -6.70
CA GLN A 32 16.40 -17.55 -6.15
C GLN A 32 14.96 -17.05 -6.22
N ARG A 33 14.02 -18.02 -6.32
CA ARG A 33 12.60 -17.73 -6.38
C ARG A 33 11.78 -18.78 -5.63
N HIS A 34 10.90 -18.30 -4.76
CA HIS A 34 9.79 -19.07 -4.22
C HIS A 34 8.48 -18.53 -4.82
N THR A 35 7.51 -19.40 -5.10
CA THR A 35 6.22 -19.00 -5.67
C THR A 35 5.10 -19.63 -4.87
N VAL A 36 4.14 -18.80 -4.49
CA VAL A 36 2.94 -19.21 -3.75
C VAL A 36 1.78 -18.31 -4.15
N GLY A 37 0.65 -18.92 -4.54
CA GLY A 37 -0.51 -18.18 -5.03
C GLY A 37 -0.14 -17.22 -6.17
N MET A 38 -0.47 -15.94 -6.00
CA MET A 38 -0.14 -14.87 -6.96
C MET A 38 1.26 -14.26 -6.76
N PHE A 39 2.00 -14.67 -5.73
CA PHE A 39 3.26 -14.06 -5.35
C PHE A 39 4.47 -14.83 -5.90
N ARG A 40 5.38 -14.10 -6.53
CA ARG A 40 6.71 -14.57 -6.92
C ARG A 40 7.75 -13.86 -6.05
N ILE A 41 8.28 -14.57 -5.08
CA ILE A 41 9.26 -14.05 -4.12
C ILE A 41 10.66 -14.26 -4.69
N HIS A 42 11.29 -13.18 -5.14
CA HIS A 42 12.66 -13.15 -5.61
C HIS A 42 13.58 -12.77 -4.46
N TYR A 43 14.66 -13.53 -4.28
CA TYR A 43 15.62 -13.31 -3.21
C TYR A 43 16.99 -13.89 -3.59
N THR A 44 18.00 -13.67 -2.75
CA THR A 44 19.30 -14.31 -2.86
C THR A 44 19.83 -14.73 -1.48
N ALA A 45 20.73 -15.70 -1.44
CA ALA A 45 21.37 -16.16 -0.20
C ALA A 45 22.72 -15.49 0.08
N THR A 46 23.25 -14.69 -0.85
CA THR A 46 24.59 -14.11 -0.77
C THR A 46 24.62 -12.65 -1.24
N GLY A 47 25.74 -11.96 -0.99
CA GLY A 47 25.92 -10.56 -1.38
C GLY A 47 25.14 -9.57 -0.50
N ALA A 48 25.02 -8.34 -0.98
CA ALA A 48 24.40 -7.24 -0.22
C ALA A 48 22.91 -7.47 0.05
N ASP A 49 22.19 -8.08 -0.89
CA ASP A 49 20.76 -8.37 -0.80
C ASP A 49 20.45 -9.74 -0.16
N ALA A 50 21.43 -10.41 0.44
CA ALA A 50 21.26 -11.72 1.07
C ALA A 50 20.10 -11.70 2.07
N PHE A 51 19.15 -12.63 1.90
CA PHE A 51 18.01 -12.78 2.80
C PHE A 51 18.44 -13.48 4.09
N VAL A 52 18.88 -12.67 5.06
CA VAL A 52 19.45 -13.13 6.34
C VAL A 52 18.45 -13.08 7.51
N GLY A 53 17.37 -12.29 7.35
CA GLY A 53 16.42 -12.00 8.40
C GLY A 53 17.00 -11.18 9.56
N ALA A 54 16.17 -10.84 10.56
CA ALA A 54 16.60 -9.97 11.65
C ALA A 54 17.48 -10.67 12.70
N ALA A 55 17.21 -11.94 12.99
CA ALA A 55 17.84 -12.69 14.08
C ALA A 55 19.03 -13.57 13.61
N GLY A 56 19.20 -13.75 12.30
CA GLY A 56 20.10 -14.77 11.75
C GLY A 56 19.66 -16.20 12.09
N GLY A 57 20.24 -17.20 11.41
CA GLY A 57 20.10 -18.62 11.77
C GLY A 57 19.09 -19.43 10.94
N GLU A 58 18.09 -18.81 10.32
CA GLU A 58 17.26 -19.47 9.30
C GLU A 58 17.84 -19.20 7.90
N GLY A 59 17.96 -20.23 7.08
CA GLY A 59 18.44 -20.09 5.71
C GLY A 59 17.47 -19.28 4.85
N ALA A 60 17.98 -18.57 3.83
CA ALA A 60 17.21 -17.72 2.94
C ALA A 60 15.95 -18.41 2.35
N ALA A 61 16.05 -19.70 1.99
CA ALA A 61 14.92 -20.47 1.48
C ALA A 61 13.83 -20.69 2.54
N GLY A 62 14.19 -20.95 3.80
CA GLY A 62 13.21 -21.07 4.90
C GLY A 62 12.49 -19.76 5.18
N LEU A 63 13.24 -18.66 5.20
CA LEU A 63 12.66 -17.31 5.31
C LEU A 63 11.72 -16.99 4.15
N ALA A 64 12.06 -17.38 2.92
CA ALA A 64 11.20 -17.20 1.75
C ALA A 64 9.88 -17.99 1.86
N LEU A 65 9.91 -19.23 2.38
CA LEU A 65 8.71 -20.01 2.66
C LEU A 65 7.81 -19.28 3.67
N ARG A 66 8.37 -18.84 4.79
CA ARG A 66 7.60 -18.14 5.84
C ARG A 66 7.07 -16.79 5.38
N LEU A 67 7.83 -16.06 4.55
CA LEU A 67 7.35 -14.83 3.92
C LEU A 67 6.16 -15.13 3.01
N GLY A 68 6.24 -16.20 2.22
CA GLY A 68 5.14 -16.68 1.37
C GLY A 68 3.86 -16.96 2.15
N GLU A 69 3.96 -17.66 3.28
CA GLU A 69 2.82 -17.92 4.18
C GLU A 69 2.17 -16.63 4.70
N GLN A 70 2.97 -15.60 5.03
CA GLN A 70 2.42 -14.31 5.48
C GLN A 70 1.72 -13.55 4.35
N LEU A 71 2.32 -13.53 3.15
CA LEU A 71 1.73 -12.88 1.98
C LEU A 71 0.37 -13.52 1.62
N GLU A 72 0.30 -14.85 1.60
CA GLU A 72 -0.95 -15.58 1.35
C GLU A 72 -1.98 -15.38 2.45
N ARG A 73 -1.57 -15.30 3.72
CA ARG A 73 -2.48 -14.95 4.81
C ARG A 73 -3.09 -13.56 4.60
N GLY A 74 -2.27 -12.57 4.21
CA GLY A 74 -2.75 -11.23 3.85
C GLY A 74 -3.73 -11.29 2.68
N HIS A 75 -3.36 -11.99 1.60
CA HIS A 75 -4.21 -12.19 0.42
C HIS A 75 -5.57 -12.79 0.77
N ARG A 76 -5.62 -13.90 1.52
CA ARG A 76 -6.88 -14.53 1.93
C ARG A 76 -7.75 -13.58 2.74
N PHE A 77 -7.17 -12.84 3.68
CA PHE A 77 -7.94 -11.86 4.43
C PHE A 77 -8.53 -10.77 3.52
N TYR A 78 -7.72 -10.14 2.67
CA TYR A 78 -8.23 -9.05 1.83
C TYR A 78 -9.21 -9.54 0.75
N ALA A 79 -8.95 -10.68 0.11
CA ALA A 79 -9.79 -11.22 -0.96
C ALA A 79 -11.04 -11.93 -0.43
N GLU A 80 -10.89 -12.85 0.52
CA GLU A 80 -11.96 -13.76 0.93
C GLU A 80 -12.75 -13.21 2.11
N VAL A 81 -12.12 -12.47 3.02
CA VAL A 81 -12.81 -11.88 4.18
C VAL A 81 -13.39 -10.51 3.84
N LEU A 82 -12.58 -9.59 3.31
CA LEU A 82 -13.05 -8.25 2.94
C LEU A 82 -13.71 -8.20 1.56
N GLY A 83 -13.61 -9.27 0.77
CA GLY A 83 -14.22 -9.36 -0.56
C GLY A 83 -13.56 -8.48 -1.61
N LEU A 84 -12.30 -8.06 -1.40
CA LEU A 84 -11.60 -7.18 -2.33
C LEU A 84 -11.16 -7.93 -3.59
N THR A 85 -11.16 -7.24 -4.72
CA THR A 85 -10.70 -7.81 -6.00
C THR A 85 -9.17 -7.95 -5.97
N PRO A 86 -8.62 -9.18 -6.10
CA PRO A 86 -7.18 -9.39 -6.13
C PRO A 86 -6.48 -8.57 -7.23
N PRO A 87 -5.22 -8.13 -7.04
CA PRO A 87 -4.53 -7.33 -8.04
C PRO A 87 -4.57 -7.92 -9.46
N PRO A 88 -4.30 -9.22 -9.71
CA PRO A 88 -4.35 -9.76 -11.08
C PRO A 88 -5.75 -9.73 -11.72
N ALA A 89 -6.81 -9.69 -10.91
CA ALA A 89 -8.19 -9.61 -11.37
C ALA A 89 -8.72 -8.17 -11.43
N ASN A 90 -7.95 -7.18 -10.97
CA ASN A 90 -8.40 -5.81 -10.90
C ASN A 90 -8.25 -5.13 -12.29
N PRO A 91 -9.32 -4.56 -12.87
CA PRO A 91 -9.29 -3.94 -14.21
C PRO A 91 -8.27 -2.82 -14.39
N ARG A 92 -7.84 -2.18 -13.29
CA ARG A 92 -6.82 -1.14 -13.30
C ARG A 92 -5.46 -1.69 -13.72
N TYR A 93 -5.11 -2.88 -13.26
CA TYR A 93 -3.85 -3.54 -13.60
C TYR A 93 -4.01 -4.35 -14.89
N ARG A 94 -4.06 -3.64 -16.02
CA ARG A 94 -4.25 -4.27 -17.34
C ARG A 94 -3.19 -5.35 -17.58
N SER A 95 -3.64 -6.59 -17.79
CA SER A 95 -2.79 -7.75 -18.14
C SER A 95 -1.79 -8.18 -17.07
N LEU A 96 -2.02 -7.84 -15.80
CA LEU A 96 -1.16 -8.25 -14.68
C LEU A 96 -1.14 -9.77 -14.53
N LEU A 97 0.05 -10.37 -14.49
CA LEU A 97 0.19 -11.82 -14.32
C LEU A 97 0.41 -12.25 -12.86
N ALA A 98 1.13 -11.42 -12.10
CA ALA A 98 1.57 -11.79 -10.75
C ALA A 98 1.88 -10.55 -9.90
N VAL A 99 2.17 -10.79 -8.63
CA VAL A 99 2.82 -9.83 -7.72
C VAL A 99 4.26 -10.31 -7.51
N ASP A 100 5.23 -9.48 -7.90
CA ASP A 100 6.64 -9.76 -7.70
C ASP A 100 7.09 -9.15 -6.37
N VAL A 101 7.56 -10.01 -5.48
CA VAL A 101 8.10 -9.62 -4.17
C VAL A 101 9.62 -9.70 -4.24
N HIS A 102 10.30 -8.56 -4.16
CA HIS A 102 11.77 -8.51 -4.13
C HIS A 102 12.26 -8.37 -2.70
N VAL A 103 13.08 -9.31 -2.26
CA VAL A 103 13.79 -9.22 -0.98
C VAL A 103 15.13 -8.55 -1.20
N LEU A 104 15.32 -7.36 -0.62
CA LEU A 104 16.47 -6.48 -0.90
C LEU A 104 17.03 -5.86 0.39
N ALA A 105 18.31 -5.49 0.39
CA ALA A 105 18.83 -4.57 1.39
C ALA A 105 18.13 -3.21 1.26
N MET A 106 17.57 -2.73 2.36
CA MET A 106 16.79 -1.50 2.41
C MET A 106 17.21 -0.66 3.61
N GLU A 107 17.52 0.61 3.36
CA GLU A 107 17.80 1.59 4.39
C GLU A 107 16.56 2.45 4.66
N GLY A 108 16.28 2.75 5.94
CA GLY A 108 15.21 3.67 6.35
C GLY A 108 13.77 3.16 6.19
N LYS A 109 13.53 2.04 5.49
CA LYS A 109 12.20 1.42 5.32
C LYS A 109 12.26 -0.10 5.34
N LYS A 110 11.15 -0.73 5.76
CA LYS A 110 11.02 -2.19 5.90
C LYS A 110 10.33 -2.85 4.70
N GLY A 111 9.52 -2.09 3.97
CA GLY A 111 8.85 -2.52 2.76
C GLY A 111 8.43 -1.33 1.89
N SER A 112 7.93 -1.63 0.69
CA SER A 112 7.19 -0.69 -0.16
C SER A 112 6.48 -1.41 -1.29
N THR A 113 5.32 -0.89 -1.71
CA THR A 113 4.55 -1.40 -2.84
C THR A 113 4.49 -0.37 -3.96
N GLY A 114 4.71 -0.81 -5.20
CA GLY A 114 4.49 -0.02 -6.41
C GLY A 114 3.03 -0.10 -6.86
N ASP A 115 2.57 0.94 -7.54
CA ASP A 115 1.20 1.11 -8.02
C ASP A 115 1.04 0.90 -9.52
N GLU A 116 2.13 0.60 -10.23
CA GLU A 116 2.15 0.36 -11.66
C GLU A 116 2.73 -1.02 -12.00
N PRO A 117 2.16 -1.73 -13.00
CA PRO A 117 2.73 -2.98 -13.48
C PRO A 117 4.09 -2.77 -14.15
N ILE A 118 5.10 -3.53 -13.72
CA ILE A 118 6.47 -3.49 -14.26
C ILE A 118 6.79 -4.84 -14.91
N VAL A 119 7.41 -4.80 -16.09
CA VAL A 119 8.01 -5.98 -16.71
C VAL A 119 9.49 -6.01 -16.37
N TYR A 120 9.87 -6.98 -15.53
CA TYR A 120 11.27 -7.26 -15.20
C TYR A 120 11.92 -8.21 -16.21
N ARG A 121 13.23 -8.07 -16.39
CA ARG A 121 14.08 -8.97 -17.18
C ARG A 121 15.04 -9.70 -16.25
N TYR A 122 14.51 -10.62 -15.45
CA TYR A 122 15.31 -11.40 -14.53
C TYR A 122 16.43 -12.16 -15.25
N ARG A 123 17.64 -12.13 -14.67
CA ARG A 123 18.81 -12.81 -15.23
C ARG A 123 18.71 -14.33 -15.13
N HIS A 124 18.00 -14.82 -14.11
CA HIS A 124 17.93 -16.24 -13.74
C HIS A 124 16.57 -16.90 -14.00
N PHE A 125 15.55 -16.14 -14.42
CA PHE A 125 14.19 -16.65 -14.62
C PHE A 125 13.67 -16.32 -16.03
N PRO A 126 13.12 -17.30 -16.76
CA PRO A 126 12.69 -17.11 -18.15
C PRO A 126 11.37 -16.34 -18.28
N ASP A 127 10.54 -16.33 -17.23
CA ASP A 127 9.20 -15.75 -17.27
C ASP A 127 9.24 -14.24 -17.48
N ARG A 128 8.44 -13.76 -18.43
CA ARG A 128 8.29 -12.33 -18.72
C ARG A 128 6.81 -11.99 -18.62
N GLY A 129 6.50 -10.99 -17.83
CA GLY A 129 5.15 -10.51 -17.68
C GLY A 129 5.08 -9.32 -16.74
N PRO A 130 4.08 -8.44 -16.92
CA PRO A 130 3.88 -7.32 -16.02
C PRO A 130 3.48 -7.83 -14.63
N ALA A 131 4.11 -7.27 -13.60
CA ALA A 131 3.86 -7.59 -12.21
C ALA A 131 3.80 -6.31 -11.36
N ILE A 132 2.97 -6.34 -10.30
CA ILE A 132 2.98 -5.31 -9.26
C ILE A 132 4.14 -5.64 -8.35
N THR A 133 4.90 -4.61 -8.00
CA THR A 133 6.10 -4.79 -7.21
C THR A 133 5.81 -4.59 -5.74
N ILE A 134 6.18 -5.56 -4.91
CA ILE A 134 6.36 -5.38 -3.48
C ILE A 134 7.86 -5.55 -3.21
N SER A 135 8.44 -4.68 -2.38
CA SER A 135 9.80 -4.84 -1.88
C SER A 135 9.74 -5.06 -0.39
N ILE A 136 10.51 -6.03 0.10
CA ILE A 136 10.60 -6.38 1.52
C ILE A 136 12.09 -6.36 1.91
N SER A 137 12.39 -5.83 3.10
CA SER A 137 13.76 -5.82 3.60
C SER A 137 14.32 -7.24 3.73
N SER A 138 15.57 -7.44 3.32
CA SER A 138 16.33 -8.68 3.53
C SER A 138 16.59 -9.00 5.01
N ARG A 139 16.29 -8.05 5.90
CA ARG A 139 16.28 -8.21 7.36
C ARG A 139 14.88 -8.47 7.91
N TRP A 140 13.86 -8.72 7.08
CA TRP A 140 12.54 -9.09 7.53
C TRP A 140 12.60 -10.36 8.39
N ALA A 141 11.75 -10.42 9.42
CA ALA A 141 11.62 -11.59 10.26
C ALA A 141 10.14 -11.94 10.45
N PRO A 142 9.82 -13.24 10.62
CA PRO A 142 8.46 -13.69 10.90
C PRO A 142 7.83 -12.94 12.08
N GLY A 143 6.56 -12.59 11.90
CA GLY A 143 5.79 -11.76 12.85
C GLY A 143 5.85 -10.26 12.56
N ASN A 144 6.79 -9.77 11.74
CA ASN A 144 6.73 -8.41 11.23
C ASN A 144 5.63 -8.30 10.16
N LEU A 145 4.64 -7.43 10.38
CA LEU A 145 3.46 -7.27 9.52
C LEU A 145 3.66 -6.41 8.27
N THR A 146 4.92 -6.08 7.94
CA THR A 146 5.23 -5.39 6.67
C THR A 146 4.62 -6.14 5.47
N PRO A 147 4.73 -7.47 5.33
CA PRO A 147 4.15 -8.16 4.16
C PRO A 147 2.65 -7.94 4.02
N GLU A 148 1.86 -8.07 5.08
CA GLU A 148 0.41 -7.86 5.01
C GLU A 148 0.04 -6.41 4.76
N HIS A 149 0.80 -5.45 5.30
CA HIS A 149 0.64 -4.03 5.04
C HIS A 149 0.85 -3.71 3.55
N GLU A 150 1.96 -4.19 2.98
CA GLU A 150 2.31 -3.98 1.58
C GLU A 150 1.35 -4.70 0.62
N VAL A 151 0.91 -5.90 0.97
CA VAL A 151 -0.15 -6.59 0.20
C VAL A 151 -1.41 -5.71 0.17
N PHE A 152 -1.82 -5.09 1.28
CA PHE A 152 -2.99 -4.22 1.26
C PHE A 152 -2.83 -3.01 0.33
N HIS A 153 -1.64 -2.40 0.28
CA HIS A 153 -1.38 -1.32 -0.68
C HIS A 153 -1.59 -1.78 -2.13
N ALA A 154 -1.15 -3.00 -2.49
CA ALA A 154 -1.41 -3.53 -3.83
C ALA A 154 -2.91 -3.61 -4.16
N TYR A 155 -3.75 -3.91 -3.16
CA TYR A 155 -5.21 -3.82 -3.30
C TYR A 155 -5.68 -2.37 -3.38
N GLN A 156 -5.30 -1.49 -2.45
CA GLN A 156 -5.73 -0.09 -2.40
C GLN A 156 -5.46 0.65 -3.71
N TYR A 157 -4.25 0.49 -4.26
CA TYR A 157 -3.86 1.08 -5.55
C TYR A 157 -4.72 0.55 -6.69
N GLY A 158 -5.25 -0.68 -6.60
CA GLY A 158 -6.20 -1.23 -7.56
C GLY A 158 -7.55 -0.49 -7.58
N TYR A 159 -7.93 0.13 -6.46
CA TYR A 159 -9.23 0.80 -6.30
C TYR A 159 -9.17 2.32 -6.51
N SER A 160 -8.06 2.98 -6.22
CA SER A 160 -8.01 4.45 -6.33
C SER A 160 -6.60 4.99 -6.59
N PHE A 161 -6.52 6.13 -7.29
CA PHE A 161 -5.32 6.96 -7.38
C PHE A 161 -5.03 7.78 -6.11
N PHE A 162 -5.92 7.82 -5.12
CA PHE A 162 -5.68 8.60 -3.91
C PHE A 162 -4.60 7.96 -3.04
N LYS A 163 -3.58 8.76 -2.67
CA LYS A 163 -2.43 8.37 -1.82
C LYS A 163 -2.27 9.31 -0.62
N ASN A 164 -3.34 9.97 -0.20
CA ASN A 164 -3.34 10.83 0.99
C ASN A 164 -2.93 10.00 2.22
N PRO A 165 -1.88 10.37 2.98
CA PRO A 165 -1.27 9.48 3.97
C PRO A 165 -2.22 8.98 5.06
N TRP A 166 -3.16 9.83 5.52
CA TRP A 166 -4.13 9.45 6.55
C TRP A 166 -5.04 8.31 6.08
N PHE A 167 -5.32 8.24 4.77
CA PHE A 167 -6.06 7.16 4.13
C PHE A 167 -5.13 5.98 3.82
N LEU A 168 -4.07 6.21 3.04
CA LEU A 168 -3.24 5.14 2.49
C LEU A 168 -2.55 4.34 3.60
N GLU A 169 -1.64 4.99 4.33
CA GLU A 169 -0.87 4.38 5.42
C GLU A 169 -1.75 4.12 6.65
N GLY A 170 -2.67 5.04 6.94
CA GLY A 170 -3.57 4.92 8.09
C GLY A 170 -4.45 3.68 8.01
N MET A 171 -5.11 3.46 6.87
CA MET A 171 -6.01 2.32 6.71
C MET A 171 -5.24 1.00 6.67
N ALA A 172 -4.07 0.97 6.00
CA ALA A 172 -3.17 -0.18 6.01
C ALA A 172 -2.72 -0.53 7.44
N ASN A 173 -2.32 0.47 8.23
CA ASN A 173 -1.97 0.27 9.64
C ASN A 173 -3.13 -0.25 10.51
N ALA A 174 -4.37 0.16 10.21
CA ALA A 174 -5.52 -0.32 10.95
C ALA A 174 -5.79 -1.81 10.66
N LEU A 175 -5.68 -2.22 9.40
CA LEU A 175 -5.93 -3.60 8.97
C LEU A 175 -4.85 -4.58 9.42
N GLU A 176 -3.65 -4.11 9.78
CA GLU A 176 -2.67 -4.94 10.50
C GLU A 176 -3.25 -5.60 11.76
N ALA A 177 -4.29 -5.00 12.37
CA ALA A 177 -4.94 -5.57 13.55
C ALA A 177 -5.63 -6.93 13.29
N ALA A 178 -5.91 -7.28 12.03
CA ALA A 178 -6.38 -8.62 11.67
C ALA A 178 -5.32 -9.71 11.91
N PHE A 179 -4.04 -9.32 12.03
CA PHE A 179 -2.90 -10.23 12.16
C PHE A 179 -2.15 -10.07 13.48
N ARG A 180 -2.64 -9.22 14.41
CA ARG A 180 -2.08 -9.04 15.75
C ARG A 180 -3.03 -9.58 16.83
N PRO A 181 -2.50 -9.92 18.01
CA PRO A 181 -3.30 -9.97 19.23
C PRO A 181 -4.02 -8.63 19.46
N ARG A 182 -5.19 -8.69 20.10
CA ARG A 182 -6.14 -7.57 20.31
C ARG A 182 -5.48 -6.19 20.44
N ARG A 183 -6.01 -5.23 19.68
CA ARG A 183 -5.71 -3.79 19.82
C ARG A 183 -6.86 -3.14 20.60
N ASP A 184 -6.55 -2.25 21.54
CA ASP A 184 -7.59 -1.48 22.23
C ASP A 184 -8.40 -0.65 21.23
N SER A 185 -9.70 -0.45 21.52
CA SER A 185 -10.69 0.14 20.61
C SER A 185 -10.39 1.57 20.10
N GLY A 186 -9.28 2.18 20.53
CA GLY A 186 -8.76 3.44 20.04
C GLY A 186 -9.43 4.68 20.63
N GLU A 187 -9.01 5.85 20.14
CA GLU A 187 -9.65 7.15 20.41
C GLU A 187 -11.04 7.20 19.74
N PRO A 188 -12.00 7.98 20.28
CA PRO A 188 -13.27 8.23 19.60
C PRO A 188 -13.07 8.83 18.20
N LEU A 189 -14.02 8.59 17.28
CA LEU A 189 -14.05 9.25 15.98
C LEU A 189 -14.00 10.78 16.12
N PRO A 190 -13.46 11.54 15.15
CA PRO A 190 -13.51 12.99 15.17
C PRO A 190 -14.94 13.54 15.32
N GLN A 191 -15.18 14.41 16.28
CA GLN A 191 -16.52 14.96 16.57
C GLN A 191 -16.69 16.41 16.12
N ASP A 192 -15.63 17.03 15.59
CA ASP A 192 -15.62 18.41 15.13
C ASP A 192 -14.61 18.65 13.99
N GLY A 193 -14.67 19.85 13.41
CA GLY A 193 -13.78 20.26 12.33
C GLY A 193 -12.30 20.24 12.70
N PRO A 194 -11.88 20.81 13.85
CA PRO A 194 -10.48 20.73 14.30
C PRO A 194 -9.95 19.30 14.44
N ALA A 195 -10.76 18.36 14.97
CA ALA A 195 -10.39 16.95 15.08
C ALA A 195 -10.23 16.29 13.71
N LEU A 196 -11.12 16.60 12.76
CA LEU A 196 -10.99 16.15 11.37
C LEU A 196 -9.71 16.69 10.73
N GLN A 197 -9.40 17.98 10.89
CA GLN A 197 -8.17 18.56 10.33
C GLN A 197 -6.91 17.89 10.91
N ARG A 198 -6.91 17.60 12.23
CA ARG A 198 -5.83 16.81 12.85
C ARG A 198 -5.73 15.41 12.26
N LEU A 199 -6.84 14.74 11.95
CA LEU A 199 -6.84 13.44 11.30
C LEU A 199 -6.23 13.52 9.88
N LEU A 200 -6.62 14.51 9.08
CA LEU A 200 -6.15 14.67 7.69
C LEU A 200 -4.62 14.88 7.60
N GLY A 201 -4.01 15.47 8.62
CA GLY A 201 -2.55 15.65 8.71
C GLY A 201 -1.78 14.42 9.22
N ARG A 202 -2.43 13.30 9.55
CA ARG A 202 -1.77 12.08 10.04
C ARG A 202 -1.34 11.17 8.87
N SER A 203 -0.43 10.24 9.17
CA SER A 203 -0.07 9.09 8.33
C SER A 203 -0.44 7.80 9.09
N TYR A 204 0.52 6.96 9.51
CA TYR A 204 0.30 5.80 10.37
C TYR A 204 -0.56 6.09 11.61
N GLY A 205 -0.43 7.29 12.19
CA GLY A 205 -1.25 7.72 13.34
C GLY A 205 -2.76 7.80 13.08
N ALA A 206 -3.20 7.74 11.81
CA ALA A 206 -4.61 7.63 11.45
C ALA A 206 -5.15 6.19 11.60
N GLY A 207 -4.30 5.18 11.85
CA GLY A 207 -4.75 3.80 12.01
C GLY A 207 -5.74 3.58 13.16
N ALA A 208 -5.63 4.35 14.24
CA ALA A 208 -6.61 4.29 15.34
C ALA A 208 -8.02 4.72 14.89
N PHE A 209 -8.10 5.74 14.03
CA PHE A 209 -9.38 6.22 13.47
C PHE A 209 -10.04 5.13 12.61
N TRP A 210 -9.30 4.55 11.66
CA TRP A 210 -9.84 3.52 10.77
C TRP A 210 -10.23 2.26 11.54
N TYR A 211 -9.43 1.86 12.53
CA TYR A 211 -9.72 0.75 13.42
C TYR A 211 -11.04 0.95 14.18
N ARG A 212 -11.22 2.13 14.81
CA ARG A 212 -12.46 2.49 15.51
C ARG A 212 -13.65 2.48 14.56
N LEU A 213 -13.52 3.11 13.39
CA LEU A 213 -14.60 3.21 12.40
C LEU A 213 -15.06 1.83 11.94
N MET A 214 -14.13 0.95 11.54
CA MET A 214 -14.44 -0.41 11.13
C MET A 214 -15.12 -1.21 12.25
N GLY A 215 -14.66 -1.05 13.49
CA GLY A 215 -15.30 -1.69 14.66
C GLY A 215 -16.72 -1.19 14.94
N LEU A 216 -17.00 0.10 14.70
CA LEU A 216 -18.34 0.67 14.85
C LEU A 216 -19.28 0.25 13.72
N CYS A 217 -18.77 0.08 12.50
CA CYS A 217 -19.56 -0.38 11.35
C CYS A 217 -19.92 -1.87 11.44
N ASP A 218 -19.08 -2.67 12.10
CA ASP A 218 -19.30 -4.10 12.36
C ASP A 218 -19.46 -4.40 13.86
N PRO A 219 -20.63 -4.07 14.49
CA PRO A 219 -20.85 -4.34 15.91
C PRO A 219 -20.63 -5.82 16.27
N GLY A 220 -19.89 -6.06 17.35
CA GLY A 220 -19.56 -7.42 17.81
C GLY A 220 -18.43 -8.09 17.02
N CYS A 221 -17.76 -7.35 16.13
CA CYS A 221 -16.54 -7.85 15.52
C CYS A 221 -15.40 -7.99 16.54
N ALA A 222 -14.50 -8.93 16.28
CA ALA A 222 -13.32 -9.23 17.06
C ALA A 222 -12.10 -9.20 16.12
N TRP A 223 -11.17 -8.31 16.44
CA TRP A 223 -9.84 -8.29 15.82
C TRP A 223 -9.01 -9.42 16.46
N SER A 224 -9.14 -10.65 15.93
CA SER A 224 -8.41 -11.82 16.44
C SER A 224 -7.94 -12.75 15.33
N ALA A 225 -6.70 -13.21 15.49
CA ALA A 225 -5.92 -14.01 14.54
C ALA A 225 -6.01 -15.52 14.76
N GLU A 226 -6.86 -16.03 15.68
CA GLU A 226 -6.81 -17.45 16.06
C GLU A 226 -7.13 -18.41 14.91
N ASP A 227 -7.89 -18.00 13.89
CA ASP A 227 -8.28 -18.89 12.78
C ASP A 227 -8.14 -18.28 11.38
N GLY A 228 -7.20 -17.34 11.17
CA GLY A 228 -7.03 -16.74 9.83
C GLY A 228 -8.31 -16.07 9.29
N GLY A 229 -9.16 -15.57 10.20
CA GLY A 229 -10.41 -14.89 9.87
C GLY A 229 -11.65 -15.80 9.79
N ALA A 230 -11.59 -17.11 10.06
CA ALA A 230 -12.74 -17.98 9.80
C ALA A 230 -13.90 -17.86 10.82
N SER A 231 -13.66 -17.67 12.12
CA SER A 231 -14.63 -18.19 13.12
C SER A 231 -15.47 -17.23 13.98
N ARG A 232 -15.21 -15.91 14.11
CA ARG A 232 -16.16 -14.98 14.79
C ARG A 232 -15.84 -13.50 14.60
N GLY A 233 -16.86 -12.71 14.25
CA GLY A 233 -16.86 -11.24 14.25
C GLY A 233 -15.74 -10.60 13.41
N ARG A 234 -15.94 -10.39 12.11
CA ARG A 234 -14.88 -9.82 11.24
C ARG A 234 -15.07 -8.33 11.10
N CYS A 235 -14.04 -7.55 11.43
CA CYS A 235 -14.11 -6.10 11.38
C CYS A 235 -13.75 -5.57 9.99
N GLY A 236 -14.44 -4.53 9.54
CA GLY A 236 -14.24 -3.89 8.24
C GLY A 236 -15.01 -4.52 7.09
N VAL A 237 -15.72 -5.64 7.29
CA VAL A 237 -16.42 -6.35 6.20
C VAL A 237 -17.58 -5.56 5.61
N ARG A 238 -18.26 -4.73 6.41
CA ARG A 238 -19.32 -3.84 5.90
C ARG A 238 -18.78 -2.58 5.25
N PHE A 239 -17.58 -2.15 5.63
CA PHE A 239 -17.09 -0.80 5.31
C PHE A 239 -16.00 -0.78 4.23
N VAL A 240 -14.97 -1.62 4.34
CA VAL A 240 -13.72 -1.49 3.58
C VAL A 240 -13.94 -1.57 2.07
N ARG A 241 -14.60 -2.63 1.61
CA ARG A 241 -14.86 -2.81 0.17
C ARG A 241 -15.75 -1.70 -0.40
N PRO A 242 -16.94 -1.41 0.18
CA PRO A 242 -17.78 -0.33 -0.34
C PRO A 242 -17.09 1.03 -0.34
N PHE A 243 -16.23 1.31 0.65
CA PHE A 243 -15.45 2.55 0.68
C PHE A 243 -14.45 2.61 -0.48
N LEU A 244 -13.65 1.57 -0.69
CA LEU A 244 -12.68 1.52 -1.79
C LEU A 244 -13.37 1.58 -3.17
N GLU A 245 -14.53 0.94 -3.34
CA GLU A 245 -15.35 1.06 -4.56
C GLU A 245 -15.89 2.48 -4.77
N ALA A 246 -16.31 3.17 -3.71
CA ALA A 246 -16.70 4.57 -3.79
C ALA A 246 -15.54 5.48 -4.20
N LEU A 247 -14.32 5.21 -3.70
CA LEU A 247 -13.12 5.96 -4.10
C LEU A 247 -12.76 5.77 -5.58
N GLN A 248 -13.06 4.61 -6.16
CA GLN A 248 -12.88 4.36 -7.59
C GLN A 248 -13.79 5.22 -8.47
N ALA A 249 -14.97 5.60 -7.97
CA ALA A 249 -15.84 6.55 -8.65
C ALA A 249 -15.38 7.99 -8.41
N ALA A 250 -14.99 8.29 -7.16
CA ALA A 250 -14.58 9.62 -6.74
C ALA A 250 -13.27 10.07 -7.39
N ASP A 251 -12.29 9.17 -7.58
CA ASP A 251 -11.04 9.54 -8.25
C ASP A 251 -11.28 9.91 -9.73
N ARG A 252 -12.11 9.17 -10.48
CA ARG A 252 -12.48 9.54 -11.85
C ARG A 252 -13.11 10.92 -11.93
N ALA A 253 -14.02 11.23 -11.00
CA ALA A 253 -14.64 12.55 -10.92
C ALA A 253 -13.61 13.64 -10.56
N ALA A 254 -12.71 13.36 -9.63
CA ALA A 254 -11.63 14.27 -9.25
C ALA A 254 -10.61 14.50 -10.38
N ALA A 255 -10.36 13.49 -11.22
CA ALA A 255 -9.52 13.60 -12.41
C ALA A 255 -10.17 14.53 -13.42
N GLN A 256 -11.45 14.29 -13.74
CA GLN A 256 -12.23 15.09 -14.68
C GLN A 256 -12.33 16.54 -14.23
N ALA A 257 -12.63 16.79 -12.95
CA ALA A 257 -12.74 18.14 -12.39
C ALA A 257 -11.43 18.94 -12.45
N ARG A 258 -10.28 18.25 -12.55
CA ARG A 258 -8.96 18.87 -12.60
C ARG A 258 -8.25 18.75 -13.96
N GLY A 259 -8.90 18.14 -14.96
CA GLY A 259 -8.28 17.91 -16.27
C GLY A 259 -7.09 16.95 -16.23
N ILE A 260 -7.08 15.98 -15.31
CA ILE A 260 -6.03 14.95 -15.18
C ILE A 260 -6.45 13.73 -16.00
N ASP A 261 -5.48 13.04 -16.63
CA ASP A 261 -5.73 11.75 -17.28
C ASP A 261 -6.25 10.74 -16.23
N PRO A 262 -7.49 10.23 -16.37
CA PRO A 262 -8.07 9.27 -15.42
C PRO A 262 -7.33 7.92 -15.39
N ALA A 263 -6.42 7.64 -16.33
CA ALA A 263 -5.62 6.42 -16.36
C ALA A 263 -4.16 6.62 -15.89
N GLY A 264 -3.71 7.86 -15.65
CA GLY A 264 -2.29 8.16 -15.43
C GLY A 264 -2.07 9.40 -14.57
N TRP A 265 -2.42 9.33 -13.29
CA TRP A 265 -2.23 10.47 -12.38
C TRP A 265 -0.75 10.69 -12.08
N PRO A 266 -0.24 11.93 -12.20
CA PRO A 266 1.04 12.29 -11.63
C PRO A 266 1.07 12.03 -10.12
N GLU A 267 2.20 11.55 -9.60
CA GLU A 267 2.33 11.19 -8.19
C GLU A 267 2.02 12.35 -7.22
N SER A 268 2.30 13.59 -7.63
CA SER A 268 1.94 14.80 -6.89
C SER A 268 0.42 14.99 -6.77
N GLU A 269 -0.35 14.62 -7.80
CA GLU A 269 -1.81 14.68 -7.78
C GLU A 269 -2.41 13.54 -6.95
N GLN A 270 -1.79 12.35 -7.01
CA GLN A 270 -2.18 11.21 -6.18
C GLN A 270 -2.09 11.53 -4.68
N ARG A 271 -1.06 12.28 -4.27
CA ARG A 271 -0.83 12.69 -2.87
C ARG A 271 -1.46 14.02 -2.47
N SER A 272 -2.13 14.71 -3.39
CA SER A 272 -2.63 16.07 -3.18
C SER A 272 -3.70 16.14 -2.08
N GLU A 273 -3.60 17.13 -1.20
CA GLU A 273 -4.65 17.42 -0.22
C GLU A 273 -5.99 17.80 -0.88
N ARG A 274 -5.97 18.21 -2.15
CA ARG A 274 -7.17 18.45 -2.97
C ARG A 274 -8.03 17.19 -3.17
N ASN A 275 -7.50 16.02 -2.84
CA ASN A 275 -8.26 14.76 -2.82
C ASN A 275 -9.12 14.60 -1.55
N ASN A 276 -8.83 15.33 -0.46
CA ASN A 276 -9.52 15.19 0.81
C ASN A 276 -11.04 15.43 0.71
N PRO A 277 -11.57 16.44 -0.01
CA PRO A 277 -13.01 16.58 -0.19
C PRO A 277 -13.67 15.31 -0.76
N TRP A 278 -13.07 14.71 -1.80
CA TRP A 278 -13.56 13.49 -2.45
C TRP A 278 -13.50 12.26 -1.54
N LEU A 279 -12.41 12.13 -0.76
CA LEU A 279 -12.25 11.09 0.26
C LEU A 279 -13.30 11.23 1.36
N LEU A 280 -13.51 12.43 1.89
CA LEU A 280 -14.47 12.69 2.97
C LEU A 280 -15.92 12.52 2.51
N ASP A 281 -16.24 12.90 1.27
CA ASP A 281 -17.56 12.67 0.68
C ASP A 281 -17.86 11.19 0.51
N SER A 282 -16.90 10.43 -0.02
CA SER A 282 -17.02 8.99 -0.17
C SER A 282 -17.13 8.32 1.21
N LEU A 283 -16.35 8.78 2.18
CA LEU A 283 -16.38 8.28 3.55
C LEU A 283 -17.74 8.52 4.21
N ALA A 284 -18.27 9.74 4.15
CA ALA A 284 -19.57 10.08 4.70
C ALA A 284 -20.68 9.23 4.06
N ALA A 285 -20.67 9.12 2.73
CA ALA A 285 -21.66 8.34 1.99
C ALA A 285 -21.60 6.84 2.34
N THR A 286 -20.40 6.27 2.43
CA THR A 286 -20.22 4.87 2.79
C THR A 286 -20.64 4.60 4.23
N VAL A 287 -20.26 5.47 5.19
CA VAL A 287 -20.66 5.33 6.59
C VAL A 287 -22.18 5.39 6.73
N ALA A 288 -22.83 6.38 6.11
CA ALA A 288 -24.28 6.54 6.17
C ALA A 288 -25.04 5.33 5.58
N ARG A 289 -24.48 4.67 4.56
CA ARG A 289 -25.14 3.56 3.88
C ARG A 289 -24.85 2.19 4.49
N HIS A 290 -23.64 1.97 4.97
CA HIS A 290 -23.15 0.63 5.33
C HIS A 290 -22.94 0.43 6.83
N CYS A 291 -22.97 1.49 7.63
CA CYS A 291 -22.82 1.42 9.08
C CYS A 291 -24.17 1.70 9.76
N ALA A 292 -24.40 1.11 10.94
CA ALA A 292 -25.65 1.25 11.68
C ALA A 292 -25.71 2.61 12.42
N VAL A 293 -25.68 3.72 11.68
CA VAL A 293 -25.58 5.09 12.21
C VAL A 293 -26.71 5.42 13.19
N GLU A 294 -27.95 5.05 12.87
CA GLU A 294 -29.11 5.31 13.74
C GLU A 294 -29.01 4.62 15.11
N ALA A 295 -28.25 3.53 15.19
CA ALA A 295 -28.02 2.77 16.42
C ALA A 295 -26.73 3.18 17.14
N ASN A 296 -25.98 4.17 16.64
CA ASN A 296 -24.68 4.56 17.19
C ASN A 296 -24.46 6.08 17.15
N ALA A 297 -24.54 6.72 18.31
CA ALA A 297 -24.41 8.17 18.45
C ALA A 297 -23.04 8.71 17.97
N GLU A 298 -21.96 7.95 18.14
CA GLU A 298 -20.61 8.36 17.71
C GLU A 298 -20.51 8.44 16.18
N LEU A 299 -21.12 7.47 15.47
CA LEU A 299 -21.23 7.52 14.01
C LEU A 299 -22.10 8.69 13.55
N GLY A 300 -23.22 8.96 14.24
CA GLY A 300 -24.10 10.09 13.94
C GLY A 300 -23.40 11.43 14.07
N MET A 301 -22.73 11.68 15.20
CA MET A 301 -21.97 12.90 15.42
C MET A 301 -20.77 13.03 14.46
N PHE A 302 -20.09 11.92 14.13
CA PHE A 302 -19.03 11.92 13.12
C PHE A 302 -19.55 12.38 11.74
N LEU A 303 -20.71 11.90 11.30
CA LEU A 303 -21.32 12.35 10.04
C LEU A 303 -21.66 13.84 10.05
N GLU A 304 -22.13 14.38 11.17
CA GLU A 304 -22.37 15.83 11.30
C GLU A 304 -21.06 16.63 11.24
N ALA A 305 -19.98 16.13 11.85
CA ALA A 305 -18.65 16.75 11.74
C ALA A 305 -18.15 16.76 10.29
N LEU A 306 -18.33 15.66 9.54
CA LEU A 306 -17.98 15.59 8.12
C LEU A 306 -18.77 16.61 7.28
N LYS A 307 -20.07 16.74 7.53
CA LYS A 307 -20.93 17.74 6.85
C LYS A 307 -20.47 19.17 7.14
N ALA A 308 -20.06 19.46 8.38
CA ALA A 308 -19.57 20.78 8.76
C ALA A 308 -18.26 21.14 8.04
N VAL A 309 -17.31 20.21 7.96
CA VAL A 309 -16.03 20.42 7.26
C VAL A 309 -16.20 20.56 5.75
N ARG A 310 -17.11 19.80 5.13
CA ARG A 310 -17.44 19.99 3.71
C ARG A 310 -17.82 21.41 3.35
N ARG A 311 -18.52 22.12 4.24
CA ARG A 311 -18.95 23.50 4.00
C ARG A 311 -17.78 24.50 4.09
N SER A 312 -16.63 24.09 4.63
CA SER A 312 -15.47 24.94 4.84
C SER A 312 -14.25 24.57 4.00
N LEU A 313 -14.26 23.43 3.30
CA LEU A 313 -13.22 23.06 2.35
C LEU A 313 -13.46 23.80 1.01
N PRO A 314 -12.40 24.39 0.41
CA PRO A 314 -12.48 25.11 -0.86
C PRO A 314 -12.71 24.19 -2.06
#